data_AF-Q8RCJ7-F1
#
_entry.id   AF-Q8RCJ7-F1
#
_cell.length_a   1.000
_cell.length_b   1.000
_cell.length_c   1.000
_cell.angle_alpha   90.00
_cell.angle_beta   90.00
_cell.angle_gamma   90.00
#
_symmetry.space_group_name_H-M   'P 1'
#
loop_
_entity.id
_entity.type
_entity.pdbx_description
1 polymer ?
#
loop_
_entity_poly.entity_id
_entity_poly.type
_entity_poly.pdbx_seq_one_letter_code
_entity_poly.pdbx_strand_id
1 'polypeptide(L)' 'MLLKKSLMLFISAILMVSFFTIIAFANSTIKLIVNGSEIKPDVPPQIINGRTMVPIKWMAEALGAEVEWDK' A
#
# COMPACT_ATOMS: atom_id res chain seq x y z
N MET A 1 -28.65 -4.81 -42.16
CA MET A 1 -27.21 -5.00 -41.88
C MET A 1 -26.68 -4.08 -40.78
N LEU A 2 -27.15 -2.83 -40.67
CA LEU A 2 -26.67 -1.83 -39.70
C LEU A 2 -27.10 -2.09 -38.24
N LEU A 3 -28.35 -2.49 -37.99
CA LEU A 3 -28.87 -2.75 -36.62
C LEU A 3 -28.14 -3.93 -35.94
N LYS A 4 -27.88 -5.02 -36.68
CA LYS A 4 -27.14 -6.18 -36.18
C LYS A 4 -25.66 -5.86 -35.91
N LYS A 5 -25.02 -5.01 -36.73
CA LYS A 5 -23.65 -4.52 -36.51
C LYS A 5 -23.55 -3.65 -35.27
N SER A 6 -24.50 -2.74 -35.06
CA SER A 6 -24.57 -1.92 -33.84
C SER A 6 -24.75 -2.77 -32.59
N LEU A 7 -25.64 -3.77 -32.64
CA LEU A 7 -25.85 -4.71 -31.53
C LEU A 7 -24.58 -5.53 -31.22
N MET A 8 -23.88 -5.98 -32.27
CA MET A 8 -22.64 -6.75 -32.14
C MET A 8 -21.49 -5.90 -31.55
N LEU A 9 -21.44 -4.59 -31.84
CA LEU A 9 -20.50 -3.65 -31.23
C LEU A 9 -20.78 -3.45 -29.73
N PHE A 10 -22.06 -3.35 -29.34
CA PHE A 10 -22.43 -3.26 -27.93
C PHE A 10 -22.10 -4.53 -27.15
N ILE A 11 -22.38 -5.71 -27.71
CA ILE A 11 -22.04 -7.00 -27.08
C ILE A 11 -20.52 -7.15 -26.94
N SER A 12 -19.76 -6.78 -27.97
CA SER A 12 -18.29 -6.74 -27.93
C SER A 12 -17.77 -5.82 -26.82
N ALA A 13 -18.30 -4.61 -26.72
CA ALA A 13 -17.92 -3.66 -25.67
C ALA A 13 -18.23 -4.18 -24.26
N ILE A 14 -19.39 -4.82 -24.06
CA ILE A 14 -19.77 -5.42 -22.77
C ILE A 14 -18.84 -6.60 -22.41
N LEU A 15 -18.47 -7.43 -23.39
CA LEU A 15 -17.52 -8.52 -23.20
C LEU A 15 -16.12 -8.00 -22.81
N MET A 16 -15.70 -6.90 -23.42
CA MET A 16 -14.40 -6.28 -23.17
C MET A 16 -14.30 -5.68 -21.76
N VAL A 17 -15.39 -5.09 -21.25
CA VAL A 17 -15.48 -4.57 -19.88
C VAL A 17 -15.50 -5.71 -18.84
N SER A 18 -16.07 -6.87 -19.18
CA SER A 18 -16.19 -8.01 -18.26
C SER A 18 -14.85 -8.67 -17.90
N PHE A 19 -13.79 -8.42 -18.69
CA PHE A 19 -12.42 -8.86 -18.38
C PHE A 19 -11.62 -7.88 -17.52
N PHE A 20 -12.16 -6.69 -17.23
CA PHE A 20 -11.46 -5.69 -16.43
C PHE A 20 -11.73 -5.89 -14.94
N THR A 21 -11.23 -6.99 -14.37
CA THR A 21 -11.27 -7.18 -12.92
C THR A 21 -10.26 -6.24 -12.26
N ILE A 22 -10.75 -5.31 -11.44
CA ILE A 22 -9.88 -4.49 -10.58
C ILE A 22 -9.36 -5.40 -9.47
N ILE A 23 -8.13 -5.89 -9.61
CA ILE A 23 -7.46 -6.62 -8.54
C ILE A 23 -6.96 -5.58 -7.53
N ALA A 24 -7.65 -5.46 -6.40
CA ALA A 24 -7.18 -4.63 -5.28
C ALA A 24 -6.21 -5.45 -4.44
N PHE A 25 -4.92 -5.08 -4.47
CA PHE A 25 -3.93 -5.62 -3.54
C PHE A 25 -3.91 -4.77 -2.28
N ALA A 26 -3.93 -5.40 -1.11
CA ALA A 26 -3.62 -4.70 0.13
C ALA A 26 -2.16 -4.23 0.06
N ASN A 27 -1.92 -2.95 0.33
CA ASN A 27 -0.55 -2.44 0.46
C ASN A 27 0.08 -3.08 1.71
N SER A 28 1.12 -3.89 1.51
CA SER A 28 1.81 -4.61 2.60
C SER A 28 2.83 -3.74 3.35
N THR A 29 3.02 -2.49 2.94
CA THR A 29 3.98 -1.59 3.56
C THR A 29 3.41 -0.95 4.82
N ILE A 30 4.07 -1.16 5.95
CA ILE A 30 3.71 -0.53 7.23
C ILE A 30 4.33 0.86 7.27
N LYS A 31 3.48 1.89 7.36
CA LYS A 31 3.90 3.29 7.47
C LYS A 31 4.06 3.69 8.93
N LEU A 32 5.10 4.46 9.23
CA LEU A 32 5.26 5.15 10.51
C LEU A 32 4.85 6.60 10.33
N ILE A 33 3.89 7.07 11.14
CA ILE A 33 3.43 8.45 11.13
C ILE A 33 3.57 9.00 12.55
N VAL A 34 4.35 10.06 12.70
CA VAL A 34 4.57 10.73 13.99
C VAL A 34 4.19 12.19 13.82
N ASN A 35 3.29 12.69 14.66
CA ASN A 35 2.80 14.07 14.61
C ASN A 35 2.29 14.49 13.21
N GLY A 36 1.66 13.56 12.48
CA GLY A 36 1.13 13.80 11.13
C GLY A 36 2.16 13.75 10.00
N SER A 37 3.43 13.50 10.31
CA SER A 37 4.50 13.36 9.31
C SER A 37 4.91 11.90 9.15
N GLU A 38 4.99 11.44 7.89
CA GLU A 38 5.47 10.09 7.56
C GLU A 38 6.99 10.02 7.74
N ILE A 39 7.44 9.08 8.56
CA ILE A 39 8.85 8.81 8.81
C ILE A 39 9.26 7.59 7.98
N LYS A 40 10.42 7.70 7.32
CA LYS A 40 11.01 6.63 6.52
C LYS A 40 12.23 6.07 7.22
N PRO A 41 12.06 4.98 8.01
CA PRO A 41 13.16 4.37 8.72
C PRO A 41 14.10 3.62 7.77
N ASP A 42 15.41 3.61 8.09
CA ASP A 42 16.41 2.82 7.34
C ASP A 42 16.05 1.33 7.32
N VAL A 43 15.46 0.85 8.42
CA VAL A 43 14.89 -0.49 8.56
C VAL A 43 13.36 -0.35 8.63
N PRO A 44 12.60 -0.89 7.66
CA PRO A 44 11.14 -0.79 7.69
C PRO A 44 10.56 -1.61 8.86
N PRO A 45 9.37 -1.24 9.38
CA PRO A 45 8.67 -2.08 10.35
C PRO A 45 8.31 -3.44 9.75
N GLN A 46 8.36 -4.48 10.58
CA GLN A 46 8.14 -5.87 10.14
C GLN A 46 7.13 -6.58 11.04
N ILE A 47 6.36 -7.51 10.48
CA ILE A 47 5.50 -8.39 11.28
C ILE A 47 6.28 -9.67 11.60
N ILE A 48 6.56 -9.89 12.89
CA ILE A 48 7.22 -11.10 13.39
C ILE A 48 6.32 -11.73 14.44
N ASN A 49 5.97 -13.01 14.27
CA ASN A 49 5.10 -13.76 15.18
C ASN A 49 3.77 -13.03 15.50
N GLY A 50 3.16 -12.40 14.49
CA GLY A 50 1.91 -11.65 14.64
C GLY A 50 2.03 -10.31 15.35
N ARG A 51 3.25 -9.82 15.60
CA ARG A 51 3.52 -8.52 16.21
C ARG A 51 4.27 -7.61 15.24
N THR A 52 3.90 -6.33 15.22
CA THR A 52 4.65 -5.32 14.47
C THR A 52 5.88 -4.89 15.26
N MET A 53 7.05 -5.23 14.74
CA MET A 53 8.34 -4.78 15.22
C MET A 53 8.68 -3.45 14.56
N VAL A 54 8.82 -2.41 15.37
CA VAL A 54 9.20 -1.06 14.95
C VAL A 54 10.63 -0.79 15.45
N PRO A 55 11.53 -0.20 14.66
CA PRO A 55 12.88 0.06 15.13
C PRO A 55 12.86 1.03 16.31
N ILE A 56 13.56 0.66 17.38
CA ILE A 56 13.51 1.37 18.67
C ILE A 56 13.95 2.84 18.57
N LYS A 57 14.93 3.14 17.70
CA LYS A 57 15.42 4.51 17.45
C LYS A 57 14.28 5.47 17.14
N TRP A 58 13.44 5.11 16.17
CA TRP A 58 12.34 5.98 15.72
C TRP A 58 11.27 6.17 16.80
N MET A 59 11.02 5.15 17.62
CA MET A 59 10.11 5.27 18.76
C MET A 59 10.69 6.20 19.84
N ALA A 60 11.98 6.10 20.13
CA ALA A 60 12.64 6.94 21.11
C ALA A 60 12.71 8.41 20.65
N GLU A 61 13.10 8.67 19.41
CA GLU A 61 13.13 10.02 18.82
C GLU A 61 11.74 10.65 18.74
N ALA A 62 10.72 9.86 18.38
CA ALA A 62 9.33 10.33 18.40
C ALA A 62 8.85 10.75 19.80
N LEU A 63 9.42 10.18 20.85
CA LEU A 63 9.15 10.50 22.25
C LEU A 63 10.07 11.61 22.81
N GLY A 64 10.93 12.20 21.99
CA GLY A 64 11.81 13.31 22.35
C GLY A 64 13.17 12.90 22.92
N ALA A 65 13.55 11.63 22.81
CA ALA A 65 14.91 11.19 23.15
C ALA A 65 15.87 11.42 21.97
N GLU A 66 17.11 11.77 22.27
CA GLU A 66 18.21 11.76 21.31
C GLU A 66 18.87 10.37 21.32
N VAL A 67 19.02 9.75 20.15
CA VAL A 67 19.61 8.41 20.02
C VAL A 67 20.87 8.48 19.17
N GLU A 68 22.00 8.29 19.82
CA GLU A 68 23.30 8.12 19.17
C GLU A 68 23.79 6.68 19.34
N TRP A 69 24.41 6.14 18.29
CA TRP A 69 25.08 4.85 18.36
C TRP A 69 26.55 5.10 18.68
N ASP A 70 27.01 4.54 19.80
CA ASP A 70 28.45 4.45 20.04
C ASP A 70 29.04 3.39 19.10
N LYS A 71 30.19 3.69 18.50
CA LYS A 71 30.74 2.95 17.37
C LYS A 71 31.58 1.75 17.81
#